data_AF-A0AAN0WBZ1-F1
#
_entry.id   AF-A0AAN0WBZ1-F1
#
_cell.length_a   1.000
_cell.length_b   1.000
_cell.length_c   1.000
_cell.angle_alpha   90.00
_cell.angle_beta   90.00
_cell.angle_gamma   90.00
#
_symmetry.space_group_name_H-M   'P 1'
#
loop_
_entity.id
_entity.type
_entity.pdbx_description
1 polymer ?
#
loop_
_entity_poly.entity_id
_entity_poly.type
_entity_poly.pdbx_seq_one_letter_code
_entity_poly.pdbx_strand_id
1 'polypeptide(L)'
;MLHKKRKLLKNQKGFTLIELLAVIVILAIIAAIAIPAIGHIIKNSHIDGDKSDAVQVINAAKLYVSQKGIPSEALSITELDPYLDDEVNLSEISVSVTEDETTGKVTYALTANGKYVTFKNATLTDINNSPKGATEVPKK
;
A
#
# COMPACT_ATOMS: atom_id res chain seq x y z
N MET A 1 -48.93 24.31 40.33
CA MET A 1 -47.44 24.18 40.28
C MET A 1 -46.82 24.13 38.85
N LEU A 2 -47.52 24.49 37.75
CA LEU A 2 -47.00 24.35 36.38
C LEU A 2 -46.17 25.53 35.81
N HIS A 3 -46.06 26.66 36.50
CA HIS A 3 -45.47 27.88 35.92
C HIS A 3 -43.94 27.86 35.73
N LYS A 4 -43.23 26.89 36.32
CA LYS A 4 -41.75 26.86 36.31
C LYS A 4 -41.15 26.19 35.06
N LYS A 5 -41.87 25.28 34.39
CA LYS A 5 -41.34 24.56 33.20
C LYS A 5 -41.23 25.42 31.94
N ARG A 6 -42.05 26.48 31.80
CA ARG A 6 -42.05 27.38 30.62
C ARG A 6 -40.81 28.29 30.53
N LYS A 7 -40.11 28.55 31.63
CA LYS A 7 -38.95 29.46 31.65
C LYS A 7 -37.67 28.80 31.09
N LEU A 8 -37.56 27.48 31.18
CA LEU A 8 -36.41 26.72 30.65
C LEU A 8 -36.42 26.63 29.12
N LEU A 9 -37.60 26.59 28.50
CA LEU A 9 -37.77 26.53 27.04
C LEU A 9 -37.49 27.87 26.33
N LYS A 10 -37.49 28.99 27.06
CA LYS A 10 -37.29 30.35 26.51
C LYS A 10 -35.82 30.79 26.42
N ASN A 11 -34.88 29.97 26.89
CA ASN A 11 -33.46 30.30 26.90
C ASN A 11 -32.66 29.65 25.75
N GLN A 12 -33.33 29.13 24.73
CA GLN A 12 -32.65 28.65 23.53
C GLN A 12 -32.35 29.83 22.60
N LYS A 13 -31.22 30.50 22.86
CA LYS A 13 -30.61 31.38 21.85
C LYS A 13 -30.20 30.48 20.68
N GLY A 14 -30.99 30.49 19.61
CA GLY A 14 -30.68 29.76 18.39
C GLY A 14 -29.45 30.35 17.69
N PHE A 15 -28.66 29.49 17.06
CA PHE A 15 -27.58 29.89 16.15
C PHE A 15 -28.16 30.74 15.01
N THR A 16 -27.44 31.78 14.60
CA THR A 16 -27.84 32.57 13.44
C THR A 16 -27.43 31.87 12.15
N LEU A 17 -28.20 32.06 11.07
CA LEU A 17 -27.85 31.47 9.76
C LEU A 17 -26.50 32.00 9.23
N ILE A 18 -26.16 33.25 9.55
CA ILE A 18 -24.90 33.86 9.13
C ILE A 18 -23.68 33.21 9.81
N GLU A 19 -23.80 32.85 11.09
CA GLU A 19 -22.75 32.13 11.81
C GLU A 19 -22.53 30.73 11.22
N LEU A 20 -23.63 30.03 10.90
CA LEU A 20 -23.53 28.72 10.24
C LEU A 20 -22.90 28.84 8.84
N LEU A 21 -23.28 29.89 8.10
CA LEU A 21 -22.75 30.15 6.76
C LEU A 21 -21.25 30.44 6.77
N ALA A 22 -20.75 31.22 7.73
CA ALA A 22 -19.32 31.50 7.85
C ALA A 22 -18.51 30.21 8.10
N VAL A 23 -19.02 29.29 8.92
CA VAL A 23 -18.34 28.02 9.24
C VAL A 23 -18.23 27.11 8.01
N ILE A 24 -19.32 26.92 7.26
CA ILE A 24 -19.28 26.05 6.07
C ILE A 24 -18.36 26.59 4.98
N VAL A 25 -18.23 27.91 4.85
CA VAL A 25 -17.30 28.54 3.90
C VAL A 25 -15.85 28.22 4.26
N ILE A 26 -15.50 28.34 5.55
CA ILE A 26 -14.15 27.99 6.02
C ILE A 26 -13.88 26.49 5.82
N LEU A 27 -14.83 25.62 6.17
CA LEU A 27 -14.71 24.17 5.97
C LEU A 27 -14.56 23.81 4.48
N ALA A 28 -15.26 24.51 3.58
CA ALA A 28 -15.14 24.28 2.14
C ALA A 28 -13.74 24.63 1.61
N ILE A 29 -13.16 25.74 2.07
CA ILE A 29 -11.78 26.14 1.69
C ILE A 29 -10.76 25.11 2.18
N ILE A 30 -10.88 24.67 3.45
CA ILE A 30 -9.99 23.66 4.03
C ILE A 30 -10.14 22.32 3.26
N ALA A 31 -11.38 21.88 3.03
CA ALA A 31 -11.66 20.63 2.32
C ALA A 31 -11.10 20.64 0.88
N ALA A 32 -11.18 21.76 0.18
CA ALA A 32 -10.66 21.89 -1.19
C ALA A 32 -9.16 21.58 -1.30
N ILE A 33 -8.36 21.94 -0.29
CA ILE A 33 -6.92 21.66 -0.26
C ILE A 33 -6.64 20.28 0.34
N ALA A 34 -7.37 19.90 1.40
CA ALA A 34 -7.11 18.68 2.16
C ALA A 34 -7.45 17.40 1.38
N ILE A 35 -8.56 17.37 0.64
CA ILE A 35 -9.03 16.16 -0.07
C ILE A 35 -7.97 15.64 -1.07
N PRO A 36 -7.46 16.43 -2.03
CA PRO A 36 -6.46 15.93 -2.99
C PRO A 36 -5.14 15.53 -2.30
N ALA A 37 -4.71 16.28 -1.27
CA ALA A 37 -3.49 15.97 -0.53
C ALA A 37 -3.58 14.61 0.20
N ILE A 38 -4.69 14.37 0.90
CA ILE A 38 -4.95 13.10 1.59
C ILE A 38 -5.06 11.96 0.57
N GLY A 39 -5.71 12.18 -0.58
CA GLY A 39 -5.80 11.18 -1.64
C GLY A 39 -4.43 10.70 -2.14
N HIS A 40 -3.47 11.62 -2.34
CA HIS A 40 -2.11 11.26 -2.71
C HIS A 40 -1.37 10.48 -1.61
N ILE A 41 -1.55 10.86 -0.34
CA ILE A 41 -0.94 10.17 0.80
C ILE A 41 -1.47 8.73 0.89
N ILE A 42 -2.79 8.54 0.79
CA ILE A 42 -3.42 7.21 0.82
C ILE A 42 -2.94 6.35 -0.34
N LYS A 43 -2.92 6.88 -1.58
CA LYS A 43 -2.40 6.15 -2.74
C LYS A 43 -0.95 5.71 -2.53
N ASN A 44 -0.10 6.60 -2.03
CA ASN A 44 1.29 6.26 -1.75
C ASN A 44 1.43 5.21 -0.65
N SER A 45 0.60 5.27 0.40
CA SER A 45 0.56 4.25 1.44
C SER A 45 0.18 2.87 0.89
N HIS A 46 -0.74 2.80 -0.06
CA HIS A 46 -1.07 1.53 -0.72
C HIS A 46 0.04 1.04 -1.65
N ILE A 47 0.70 1.95 -2.38
CA ILE A 47 1.89 1.63 -3.19
C ILE A 47 3.01 1.05 -2.32
N ASP A 48 3.24 1.63 -1.16
CA ASP A 48 4.25 1.16 -0.20
C ASP A 48 3.85 -0.20 0.40
N GLY A 49 2.54 -0.46 0.58
CA GLY A 49 1.99 -1.77 0.94
C GLY A 49 2.29 -2.84 -0.12
N ASP A 50 1.94 -2.59 -1.38
CA ASP A 50 2.23 -3.51 -2.49
C ASP A 50 3.74 -3.80 -2.60
N LYS A 51 4.59 -2.79 -2.36
CA LYS A 51 6.06 -2.97 -2.31
C LYS A 51 6.51 -3.82 -1.14
N SER A 52 5.90 -3.66 0.04
CA SER A 52 6.18 -4.49 1.22
C SER A 52 5.86 -5.96 0.94
N ASP A 53 4.67 -6.22 0.38
CA ASP A 53 4.24 -7.58 0.01
C ASP A 53 5.20 -8.20 -1.01
N ALA A 54 5.65 -7.41 -2.00
CA ALA A 54 6.64 -7.86 -2.98
C ALA A 54 7.98 -8.26 -2.33
N VAL A 55 8.41 -7.52 -1.31
CA VAL A 55 9.62 -7.87 -0.54
C VAL A 55 9.40 -9.16 0.25
N GLN A 56 8.22 -9.37 0.83
CA GLN A 56 7.89 -10.61 1.54
C GLN A 56 7.96 -11.82 0.60
N VAL A 57 7.39 -11.71 -0.61
CA VAL A 57 7.45 -12.78 -1.62
C VAL A 57 8.89 -13.10 -2.03
N ILE A 58 9.74 -12.08 -2.23
CA ILE A 58 11.16 -12.32 -2.53
C ILE A 58 11.87 -13.00 -1.35
N ASN A 59 11.54 -12.64 -0.12
CA ASN A 59 12.13 -13.28 1.07
C ASN A 59 11.65 -14.73 1.23
N ALA A 60 10.39 -15.02 0.93
CA ALA A 60 9.87 -16.39 0.85
C ALA A 60 10.64 -17.21 -0.20
N ALA A 61 10.91 -16.64 -1.37
CA ALA A 61 11.71 -17.30 -2.40
C ALA A 61 13.17 -17.55 -1.95
N LYS A 62 13.77 -16.62 -1.21
CA LYS A 62 15.11 -16.85 -0.60
C LYS A 62 15.08 -18.01 0.39
N LEU A 63 14.04 -18.09 1.22
CA LEU A 63 13.89 -19.16 2.19
C LEU A 63 13.67 -20.51 1.49
N TYR A 64 12.83 -20.55 0.45
CA TYR A 64 12.67 -21.71 -0.42
C TYR A 64 14.03 -22.19 -0.96
N VAL A 65 14.80 -21.29 -1.56
CA VAL A 65 16.10 -21.63 -2.16
C VAL A 65 17.10 -22.11 -1.11
N SER A 66 17.06 -21.53 0.09
CA SER A 66 17.90 -21.99 1.20
C SER A 66 17.58 -23.41 1.66
N GLN A 67 16.35 -23.91 1.45
CA GLN A 67 15.91 -25.24 1.88
C GLN A 67 15.96 -26.28 0.77
N LYS A 68 15.58 -25.91 -0.45
CA LYS A 68 15.40 -26.83 -1.59
C LYS A 68 16.42 -26.63 -2.71
N GLY A 69 17.25 -25.59 -2.63
CA GLY A 69 18.18 -25.21 -3.70
C GLY A 69 17.51 -24.35 -4.78
N ILE A 70 18.26 -24.08 -5.84
CA ILE A 70 17.83 -23.20 -6.92
C ILE A 70 16.87 -23.96 -7.85
N PRO A 71 15.64 -23.47 -8.04
CA PRO A 71 14.66 -24.12 -8.92
C PRO A 71 15.04 -23.91 -10.40
N SER A 72 14.65 -24.84 -11.27
CA SER A 72 14.83 -24.73 -12.73
C SER A 72 13.79 -23.82 -13.40
N GLU A 73 12.63 -23.66 -12.77
CA GLU A 73 11.52 -22.83 -13.24
C GLU A 73 11.22 -21.71 -12.23
N ALA A 74 10.46 -20.71 -12.66
CA ALA A 74 10.07 -19.62 -11.79
C ALA A 74 9.08 -20.11 -10.72
N LEU A 75 9.29 -19.69 -9.47
CA LEU A 75 8.46 -20.06 -8.33
C LEU A 75 7.14 -19.32 -8.39
N SER A 76 6.05 -20.05 -8.18
CA SER A 76 4.69 -19.51 -8.09
C SER A 76 4.23 -19.35 -6.63
N ILE A 77 3.11 -18.66 -6.42
CA ILE A 77 2.57 -18.44 -5.06
C ILE A 77 2.33 -19.75 -4.30
N THR A 78 1.91 -20.82 -4.97
CA THR A 78 1.65 -22.12 -4.33
C THR A 78 2.90 -22.76 -3.72
N GLU A 79 4.07 -22.46 -4.26
CA GLU A 79 5.36 -22.94 -3.75
C GLU A 79 5.91 -22.04 -2.64
N LEU A 80 5.51 -20.77 -2.62
CA LEU A 80 5.98 -19.75 -1.70
C LEU A 80 5.09 -19.58 -0.47
N ASP A 81 3.81 -19.92 -0.56
CA ASP A 81 2.81 -19.88 0.53
C ASP A 81 3.32 -20.46 1.87
N PRO A 82 4.00 -21.63 1.89
CA PRO A 82 4.52 -22.19 3.15
C PRO A 82 5.62 -21.36 3.81
N TYR A 83 6.17 -20.37 3.11
CA TYR A 83 7.26 -19.51 3.54
C TYR A 83 6.83 -18.05 3.71
N LEU A 84 5.54 -17.76 3.58
CA LEU A 84 4.95 -16.46 3.86
C LEU A 84 4.38 -16.45 5.28
N ASP A 85 4.66 -15.38 6.01
CA ASP A 85 4.13 -15.18 7.37
C ASP A 85 2.67 -14.69 7.35
N ASP A 86 2.29 -13.92 6.32
CA ASP A 86 0.98 -13.32 6.14
C ASP A 86 0.52 -13.43 4.67
N GLU A 87 -0.79 -13.29 4.44
CA GLU A 87 -1.36 -13.22 3.09
C GLU A 87 -0.92 -11.93 2.38
N VAL A 88 -0.40 -12.08 1.17
CA VAL A 88 0.06 -10.96 0.33
C VAL A 88 -1.02 -10.54 -0.67
N ASN A 89 -1.20 -9.23 -0.87
CA ASN A 89 -2.22 -8.68 -1.76
C ASN A 89 -1.70 -8.46 -3.19
N LEU A 90 -1.05 -9.49 -3.75
CA LEU A 90 -0.49 -9.48 -5.09
C LEU A 90 -1.12 -10.60 -5.94
N SER A 91 -1.27 -10.35 -7.23
CA SER A 91 -1.73 -11.36 -8.21
C SER A 91 -0.64 -11.67 -9.24
N GLU A 92 -0.81 -12.78 -9.96
CA GLU A 92 0.14 -13.22 -11.01
C GLU A 92 1.60 -13.32 -10.52
N ILE A 93 1.77 -13.79 -9.28
CA ILE A 93 3.08 -13.89 -8.63
C ILE A 93 3.95 -14.96 -9.29
N SER A 94 5.12 -14.56 -9.74
CA SER A 94 6.19 -15.42 -10.27
C SER A 94 7.56 -14.88 -9.87
N VAL A 95 8.41 -15.71 -9.27
CA VAL A 95 9.78 -15.33 -8.89
C VAL A 95 10.78 -16.15 -9.68
N SER A 96 11.58 -15.49 -10.51
CA SER A 96 12.72 -16.12 -11.18
C SER A 96 13.96 -16.05 -10.28
N VAL A 97 14.65 -17.19 -10.16
CA VAL A 97 15.90 -17.32 -9.43
C VAL A 97 16.99 -17.67 -10.43
N THR A 98 18.05 -16.86 -10.50
CA THR A 98 19.18 -17.11 -11.39
C THR A 98 20.49 -17.03 -10.63
N GLU A 99 21.41 -17.94 -10.90
CA GLU A 99 22.77 -17.91 -10.37
C GLU A 99 23.74 -17.52 -11.48
N ASP A 100 24.62 -16.58 -11.16
CA ASP A 100 25.74 -16.26 -12.02
C ASP A 100 26.88 -17.25 -11.76
N GLU A 101 27.16 -18.14 -12.72
CA GLU A 101 28.16 -19.21 -12.60
C GLU A 101 29.59 -18.71 -12.37
N THR A 102 29.87 -17.43 -12.68
CA THR A 102 31.21 -16.84 -12.53
C THR A 102 31.41 -16.25 -11.14
N THR A 103 30.35 -15.71 -10.55
CA THR A 103 30.40 -14.97 -9.28
C THR A 103 29.72 -15.68 -8.11
N GLY A 104 28.96 -16.76 -8.37
CA GLY A 104 28.12 -17.44 -7.38
C GLY A 104 26.96 -16.57 -6.87
N LYS A 105 26.67 -15.46 -7.56
CA LYS A 105 25.66 -14.49 -7.12
C LYS A 105 24.27 -14.97 -7.53
N VAL A 106 23.43 -15.23 -6.52
CA VAL A 106 22.01 -15.56 -6.73
C VAL A 106 21.17 -14.29 -6.82
N THR A 107 20.38 -14.17 -7.88
CA THR A 107 19.46 -13.06 -8.14
C THR A 107 18.03 -13.56 -8.08
N TYR A 108 17.18 -12.79 -7.39
CA TYR A 108 15.75 -13.05 -7.24
C TYR A 108 15.00 -11.90 -7.92
N ALA A 109 14.15 -12.22 -8.90
CA ALA A 109 13.38 -11.23 -9.65
C ALA A 109 11.89 -11.60 -9.66
N LEU A 110 11.08 -10.70 -9.10
CA LEU A 110 9.63 -10.84 -8.97
C LEU A 110 8.91 -10.25 -10.17
N THR A 111 7.95 -11.01 -10.70
CA THR A 111 6.87 -10.53 -11.54
C THR A 111 5.57 -10.71 -10.77
N ALA A 112 4.81 -9.63 -10.56
CA ALA A 112 3.54 -9.65 -9.84
C ALA A 112 2.75 -8.37 -10.11
N ASN A 113 1.44 -8.42 -9.94
CA ASN A 113 0.55 -7.28 -10.03
C ASN A 113 -0.05 -6.97 -8.66
N GLY A 114 0.37 -5.86 -8.05
CA GLY A 114 -0.34 -5.22 -6.97
C GLY A 114 -1.51 -4.39 -7.50
N LYS A 115 -2.36 -3.91 -6.59
CA LYS A 115 -3.51 -3.08 -6.96
C LYS A 115 -3.09 -1.70 -7.47
N TYR A 116 -1.96 -1.19 -6.98
CA TYR A 116 -1.44 0.15 -7.32
C TYR A 116 -0.06 0.12 -7.98
N VAL A 117 0.66 -1.00 -7.90
CA VAL A 117 2.00 -1.17 -8.46
C VAL A 117 2.13 -2.50 -9.20
N THR A 118 2.73 -2.48 -10.40
CA THR A 118 3.13 -3.71 -11.10
C THR A 118 4.64 -3.92 -11.01
N PHE A 119 5.06 -5.15 -10.81
CA PHE A 119 6.46 -5.57 -10.73
C PHE A 119 6.79 -6.39 -11.98
N LYS A 120 7.81 -5.97 -12.73
CA LYS A 120 8.21 -6.61 -14.00
C LYS A 120 9.65 -7.10 -13.88
N ASN A 121 9.82 -8.36 -13.46
CA ASN A 121 11.12 -8.96 -13.13
C ASN A 121 11.96 -8.11 -12.16
N ALA A 122 11.30 -7.45 -11.20
CA ALA A 122 11.93 -6.52 -10.27
C ALA A 122 12.73 -7.26 -9.21
N THR A 123 13.98 -6.86 -8.99
CA THR A 123 14.79 -7.33 -7.87
C THR A 123 14.49 -6.56 -6.59
N LEU A 124 14.96 -7.05 -5.43
CA LEU A 124 14.86 -6.32 -4.17
C LEU A 124 15.47 -4.91 -4.26
N THR A 125 16.55 -4.76 -5.02
CA THR A 125 17.18 -3.46 -5.28
C THR A 125 16.28 -2.54 -6.10
N ASP A 126 15.58 -3.08 -7.10
CA ASP A 126 14.66 -2.30 -7.95
C ASP A 126 13.45 -1.82 -7.15
N ILE A 127 12.92 -2.67 -6.27
CA ILE A 127 11.79 -2.35 -5.39
C ILE A 127 12.18 -1.27 -4.38
N ASN A 128 13.32 -1.45 -3.69
CA ASN A 128 13.78 -0.51 -2.67
C ASN A 128 14.19 0.86 -3.26
N ASN A 129 14.72 0.88 -4.48
CA ASN A 129 15.12 2.11 -5.17
C ASN A 129 14.02 2.70 -6.07
N SER A 130 12.82 2.10 -6.08
CA SER A 130 11.70 2.59 -6.87
C SER A 130 11.23 3.95 -6.33
N PRO A 131 11.03 4.97 -7.20
CA PRO A 131 10.54 6.28 -6.79
C PRO A 131 9.24 6.20 -5.97
N LYS A 132 9.05 7.17 -5.07
CA LYS A 132 7.78 7.31 -4.34
C LYS A 132 6.64 7.56 -5.33
N GLY A 133 5.55 6.82 -5.18
CA GLY A 133 4.39 6.92 -6.05
C GLY A 133 4.55 6.25 -7.43
N ALA A 134 5.64 5.52 -7.68
CA ALA A 134 5.80 4.74 -8.91
C ALA A 134 4.74 3.63 -8.99
N THR A 135 4.05 3.55 -10.13
CA THR A 135 3.02 2.54 -10.41
C THR A 135 3.55 1.33 -11.16
N GLU A 136 4.81 1.38 -11.58
CA GLU A 136 5.51 0.25 -12.19
C GLU A 136 6.94 0.19 -11.64
N VAL A 137 7.43 -1.02 -11.37
CA VAL A 137 8.81 -1.31 -11.01
C VAL A 137 9.38 -2.29 -12.04
N PRO A 138 10.04 -1.79 -13.09
CA PRO A 138 10.75 -2.65 -14.04
C PRO A 138 12.11 -3.06 -13.48
N LYS A 139 12.64 -4.18 -13.97
CA LYS A 139 14.05 -4.53 -13.84
C LYS A 139 14.92 -3.41 -14.41
N LYS A 140 15.88 -2.90 -13.63
CA LYS A 140 16.92 -1.98 -14.13
C LYS A 140 18.14 -2.71 -14.68
#